data_AF-A0A7I9VYR2-F1
#
_entry.id   AF-A0A7I9VYR2-F1
#
_cell.length_a   1.000
_cell.length_b   1.000
_cell.length_c   1.000
_cell.angle_alpha   90.00
_cell.angle_beta   90.00
_cell.angle_gamma   90.00
#
_symmetry.space_group_name_H-M   'P 1'
#
loop_
_entity.id
_entity.type
_entity.pdbx_description
1 polymer ?
#
loop_
_entity_poly.entity_id
_entity_poly.type
_entity_poly.pdbx_seq_one_letter_code
_entity_poly.pdbx_strand_id
1 'polypeptide(L)' 'MTSNREPAEWLTMTADTLLAQSAIDRLTSAAHTLVIEGPSYRQRTRPQLDPDPTDKHPQ' A
#
# COMPACT_ATOMS: atom_id res chain seq x y z
N MET A 1 -0.56 -10.25 -8.78
CA MET A 1 -0.87 -8.81 -8.61
C MET A 1 -0.46 -8.40 -7.20
N THR A 2 0.05 -7.20 -7.00
CA THR A 2 0.36 -6.64 -5.67
C THR A 2 -0.44 -5.37 -5.47
N SER A 3 -1.07 -5.21 -4.31
CA SER A 3 -1.85 -4.02 -3.97
C SER A 3 -1.64 -3.70 -2.49
N ASN A 4 -1.67 -2.41 -2.16
CA ASN A 4 -1.65 -1.93 -0.78
C ASN A 4 -3.08 -1.68 -0.24
N ARG A 5 -4.12 -2.14 -0.97
CA ARG A 5 -5.53 -1.94 -0.65
C ARG A 5 -6.32 -3.20 -0.91
N GLU A 6 -7.40 -3.36 -0.15
CA GLU A 6 -8.32 -4.47 -0.30
C GLU A 6 -9.08 -4.42 -1.64
N PRO A 7 -9.47 -5.57 -2.22
CA PRO A 7 -10.19 -5.62 -3.50
C PRO A 7 -11.48 -4.79 -3.54
N ALA A 8 -12.19 -4.67 -2.41
CA ALA A 8 -13.41 -3.88 -2.30
C ALA A 8 -13.16 -2.37 -2.49
N GLU A 9 -11.97 -1.88 -2.14
CA GLU A 9 -11.63 -0.46 -2.29
C GLU A 9 -11.35 -0.09 -3.75
N TRP A 10 -11.03 -1.06 -4.60
CA TRP A 10 -10.63 -0.81 -5.98
C TRP A 10 -11.79 -0.28 -6.84
N LEU A 11 -13.03 -0.65 -6.53
CA LEU A 11 -14.23 -0.17 -7.22
C LEU A 11 -14.34 1.36 -7.20
N THR A 12 -13.91 1.98 -6.11
CA THR A 12 -13.94 3.45 -5.96
C THR A 12 -12.87 4.16 -6.78
N MET A 13 -11.87 3.42 -7.26
CA MET A 13 -10.75 3.94 -8.05
C MET A 13 -10.91 3.68 -9.55
N THR A 14 -11.91 2.89 -9.94
CA THR A 14 -12.15 2.55 -11.35
C THR A 14 -13.14 3.51 -12.02
N ALA A 15 -12.86 3.87 -13.27
CA ALA A 15 -13.71 4.78 -14.05
C ALA A 15 -15.09 4.18 -14.41
N ASP A 16 -15.18 2.85 -14.52
CA ASP A 16 -16.42 2.11 -14.78
C ASP A 16 -16.58 1.01 -13.72
N THR A 17 -17.57 1.17 -12.85
CA THR A 17 -17.82 0.27 -11.73
C THR A 17 -18.38 -1.08 -12.16
N LEU A 18 -19.19 -1.13 -13.22
CA LEU A 18 -19.80 -2.39 -13.69
C LEU A 18 -18.75 -3.30 -14.33
N LEU A 19 -17.89 -2.74 -15.18
CA LEU A 19 -16.81 -3.50 -15.78
C LEU A 19 -15.79 -3.93 -14.71
N ALA A 20 -15.44 -3.03 -13.80
CA ALA A 20 -14.52 -3.31 -12.70
C ALA A 20 -15.02 -4.43 -11.78
N GLN A 21 -16.32 -4.45 -11.45
CA GLN A 21 -16.90 -5.50 -10.61
C GLN A 21 -16.66 -6.89 -11.19
N SER A 22 -16.89 -7.07 -12.50
CA SER A 22 -16.68 -8.36 -13.17
C SER A 22 -15.20 -8.76 -13.25
N ALA A 23 -14.29 -7.78 -13.32
CA ALA A 23 -12.85 -8.03 -13.36
C ALA A 23 -12.33 -8.42 -11.98
N ILE A 24 -12.77 -7.71 -10.93
CA ILE A 24 -12.41 -7.98 -9.53
C ILE A 24 -12.91 -9.37 -9.13
N ASP A 25 -14.16 -9.69 -9.43
CA ASP A 25 -14.75 -11.00 -9.09
C ASP A 25 -13.98 -12.18 -9.71
N ARG A 26 -13.66 -12.08 -11.01
CA ARG A 26 -12.85 -13.11 -11.69
C ARG A 26 -11.44 -13.21 -11.13
N LEU A 27 -10.83 -12.08 -10.79
CA LEU A 27 -9.48 -12.03 -10.25
C LEU A 27 -9.41 -12.64 -8.85
N THR A 28 -10.33 -12.28 -7.95
CA THR A 28 -10.34 -12.79 -6.57
C THR A 28 -10.72 -14.27 -6.51
N SER A 29 -11.65 -14.71 -7.38
CA SER A 29 -12.05 -16.12 -7.48
C SER A 29 -10.90 -17.05 -7.89
N ALA A 30 -10.01 -16.59 -8.76
CA ALA A 30 -8.86 -17.38 -9.24
C ALA A 30 -7.56 -17.15 -8.43
N ALA A 31 -7.54 -16.21 -7.49
CA ALA A 31 -6.33 -15.81 -6.78
C ALA A 31 -6.21 -16.46 -5.40
N HIS A 32 -4.96 -16.72 -4.99
CA HIS A 32 -4.63 -16.97 -3.59
C HIS A 32 -4.18 -15.65 -2.96
N THR A 33 -4.88 -15.21 -1.92
CA THR A 33 -4.59 -13.94 -1.25
C THR A 33 -3.53 -14.13 -0.17
N LEU A 34 -2.44 -13.38 -0.28
CA LEU A 34 -1.41 -13.27 0.75
C LEU A 34 -1.42 -11.84 1.30
N VAL A 35 -1.75 -11.71 2.59
CA VAL A 35 -1.64 -10.43 3.32
C VAL A 35 -0.23 -10.33 3.90
N ILE A 36 0.47 -9.24 3.59
CA ILE A 36 1.83 -8.98 4.05
C ILE A 36 1.78 -7.82 5.04
N GLU A 37 2.16 -8.10 6.28
CA GLU A 37 2.20 -7.11 7.36
C GLU A 37 3.64 -6.86 7.84
N GLY A 38 3.86 -5.70 8.44
CA GLY A 38 5.14 -5.32 9.05
C GLY A 38 5.71 -3.99 8.55
N PRO A 39 6.81 -3.52 9.18
CA PRO A 39 7.44 -2.27 8.82
C PRO A 39 8.00 -2.32 7.40
N SER A 40 7.95 -1.18 6.70
CA SER A 40 8.48 -1.07 5.34
C SER A 40 9.95 -1.46 5.31
N TYR A 41 10.33 -2.36 4.40
CA TYR A 41 11.72 -2.74 4.20
C TYR A 41 12.64 -1.53 3.95
N ARG A 42 12.09 -0.47 3.34
CA ARG A 42 12.81 0.79 3.08
C ARG A 42 13.27 1.48 4.37
N GLN A 43 12.55 1.31 5.48
CA GLN A 43 12.98 1.87 6.78
C GLN A 43 14.28 1.24 7.26
N ARG A 44 14.52 -0.05 6.97
CA ARG A 44 15.74 -0.76 7.39
C ARG A 44 16.98 -0.37 6.59
N THR A 45 16.79 0.01 5.33
CA THR A 45 17.86 0.40 4.40
C THR A 45 17.95 1.92 4.22
N ARG A 46 17.12 2.69 4.92
CA ARG A 46 17.16 4.15 4.87
C ARG A 46 18.49 4.60 5.48
N PRO A 47 19.29 5.43 4.77
CA PRO A 47 20.41 6.11 5.39
C PRO A 47 19.87 6.89 6.59
N GLN A 48 20.42 6.67 7.79
CA GLN A 48 20.16 7.60 8.88
C GLN A 48 20.67 8.96 8.42
N LEU A 49 19.75 9.89 8.19
CA LEU A 49 20.13 11.30 8.18
C LEU A 49 20.65 11.55 9.58
N ASP A 50 21.94 11.88 9.69
CA ASP A 50 22.49 12.40 10.94
C ASP A 50 21.56 13.54 11.37
N PRO A 51 21.01 13.51 12.59
CA PRO A 51 20.17 14.59 13.05
C PRO A 51 21.01 15.87 12.99
N ASP A 52 20.52 16.85 12.25
CA ASP A 52 21.13 18.17 12.17
C ASP A 52 21.29 18.69 13.62
N PRO A 53 22.52 19.00 14.08
CA PRO A 53 22.76 19.48 15.44
C PRO A 53 22.08 20.82 15.75
N THR A 54 21.43 21.46 14.78
CA THR A 54 20.69 22.71 14.95
C THR A 54 19.24 22.55 15.43
N ASP A 55 18.70 21.32 15.55
CA ASP A 55 17.35 21.07 16.10
C ASP A 55 17.29 21.15 17.65
N LYS A 56 18.11 22.04 18.22
CA LYS A 56 18.03 22.50 19.61
C LYS A 56 17.49 23.93 19.62
N HIS A 57 16.22 24.10 19.28
CA HIS A 57 15.52 25.33 19.66
C HIS A 57 15.32 25.33 21.20
N PRO A 58 15.87 26.32 21.94
CA PRO A 58 15.49 26.52 23.31
C PRO A 58 14.03 27.00 23.38
N GLN A 59 13.36 26.57 24.45
CA GLN A 59 11.96 26.84 24.83
C GLN A 59 11.58 28.31 24.76
#